data_AF-A0A7J3MSQ2-F1
#
_entry.id   AF-A0A7J3MSQ2-F1
#
_cell.length_a   1.000
_cell.length_b   1.000
_cell.length_c   1.000
_cell.angle_alpha   90.00
_cell.angle_beta   90.00
_cell.angle_gamma   90.00
#
_symmetry.space_group_name_H-M   'P 1'
#
loop_
_entity.id
_entity.type
_entity.pdbx_description
1 polymer ?
#
loop_
_entity_poly.entity_id
_entity_poly.type
_entity_poly.pdbx_seq_one_letter_code
_entity_poly.pdbx_strand_id
1 'polypeptide(L)'
;MAAEDDLEELNNVLNILREIILSLQKFLETDDYKFIENAYSSCSKLLNIIHIDSHELAGKMDLVKNIESMYDKVRYQKNNFDLENHGLLVQQAVYTITRANIMAVGLEFKIKRTKG
;
A
#
# COMPACT_ATOMS: atom_id res chain seq x y z
N MET A 1 7.66 -27.05 -5.94
CA MET A 1 6.43 -27.07 -5.10
C MET A 1 6.54 -26.02 -4.01
N ALA A 2 6.91 -26.30 -2.74
CA ALA A 2 6.86 -25.28 -1.68
C ALA A 2 7.61 -23.95 -1.98
N ALA A 3 8.83 -23.99 -2.53
CA ALA A 3 9.62 -22.78 -2.83
C ALA A 3 9.13 -21.98 -4.06
N GLU A 4 8.36 -22.61 -4.96
CA GLU A 4 7.76 -21.91 -6.12
C GLU A 4 6.48 -21.18 -5.69
N ASP A 5 5.69 -21.81 -4.84
CA ASP A 5 4.47 -21.23 -4.25
C ASP A 5 4.82 -19.98 -3.41
N ASP A 6 5.90 -20.05 -2.60
CA ASP A 6 6.41 -18.91 -1.83
C ASP A 6 6.85 -17.74 -2.74
N LEU A 7 7.48 -18.05 -3.87
CA LEU A 7 7.97 -17.04 -4.80
C LEU A 7 6.81 -16.34 -5.52
N GLU A 8 5.78 -17.08 -5.91
CA GLU A 8 4.57 -16.52 -6.52
C GLU A 8 3.88 -15.55 -5.56
N GLU A 9 3.74 -15.91 -4.28
CA GLU A 9 3.15 -15.05 -3.27
C GLU A 9 3.96 -13.78 -3.01
N LEU A 10 5.30 -13.88 -2.93
CA LEU A 10 6.16 -12.71 -2.78
C LEU A 10 6.00 -11.74 -3.96
N ASN A 11 5.89 -12.26 -5.19
CA ASN A 11 5.62 -11.44 -6.37
C ASN A 11 4.22 -10.82 -6.32
N ASN A 12 3.21 -11.56 -5.83
CA ASN A 12 1.86 -11.04 -5.66
C ASN A 12 1.84 -9.86 -4.67
N VAL A 13 2.51 -9.98 -3.51
CA VAL A 13 2.64 -8.86 -2.57
C VAL A 13 3.34 -7.68 -3.19
N LEU A 14 4.44 -7.91 -3.91
CA LEU A 14 5.17 -6.83 -4.58
C LEU A 14 4.27 -6.08 -5.57
N ASN A 15 3.45 -6.79 -6.33
CA ASN A 15 2.48 -6.19 -7.25
C ASN A 15 1.43 -5.37 -6.51
N ILE A 16 0.88 -5.88 -5.40
CA ILE A 16 -0.09 -5.15 -4.59
C ILE A 16 0.51 -3.87 -4.02
N LEU A 17 1.74 -3.91 -3.50
CA LEU A 17 2.44 -2.71 -3.02
C LEU A 17 2.61 -1.67 -4.14
N ARG A 18 2.94 -2.11 -5.35
CA ARG A 18 3.03 -1.22 -6.53
C ARG A 18 1.68 -0.64 -6.92
N GLU A 19 0.59 -1.40 -6.86
CA GLU A 19 -0.77 -0.89 -7.09
C GLU A 19 -1.13 0.22 -6.09
N ILE A 20 -0.79 0.03 -4.81
CA ILE A 20 -0.99 1.03 -3.75
C ILE A 20 -0.19 2.30 -4.08
N ILE A 21 1.11 2.16 -4.38
CA ILE A 21 1.99 3.29 -4.71
C ILE A 21 1.44 4.08 -5.89
N LEU A 22 1.12 3.40 -7.00
CA LEU A 22 0.61 4.03 -8.22
C LEU A 22 -0.72 4.74 -7.99
N SER A 23 -1.59 4.17 -7.17
CA SER A 23 -2.86 4.81 -6.83
C SER A 23 -2.61 6.10 -6.03
N LEU A 24 -1.80 6.04 -4.99
CA LEU A 24 -1.50 7.23 -4.18
C LEU A 24 -0.73 8.30 -4.98
N GLN A 25 0.15 7.93 -5.91
CA GLN A 25 0.79 8.89 -6.83
C GLN A 25 -0.24 9.60 -7.71
N LYS A 26 -1.20 8.86 -8.29
CA LYS A 26 -2.27 9.47 -9.07
C LYS A 26 -3.14 10.41 -8.25
N PHE A 27 -3.41 10.08 -6.99
CA PHE A 27 -4.07 11.01 -6.07
C PHE A 27 -3.27 12.32 -5.95
N LEU A 28 -1.95 12.25 -5.72
CA LEU A 28 -1.09 13.43 -5.61
C LEU A 28 -0.98 14.25 -6.91
N GLU A 29 -1.17 13.62 -8.07
CA GLU A 29 -1.09 14.28 -9.37
C GLU A 29 -2.40 14.95 -9.79
N THR A 30 -3.55 14.37 -9.40
CA THR A 30 -4.85 14.78 -9.94
C THR A 30 -5.85 15.26 -8.89
N ASP A 31 -5.51 15.17 -7.60
CA ASP A 31 -6.40 15.42 -6.46
C ASP A 31 -7.71 14.60 -6.48
N ASP A 32 -7.75 13.49 -7.25
CA ASP A 32 -8.93 12.63 -7.34
C ASP A 32 -8.92 11.60 -6.21
N TYR A 33 -9.79 11.82 -5.22
CA TYR A 33 -9.93 10.96 -4.04
C TYR A 33 -10.34 9.52 -4.36
N LYS A 34 -10.86 9.23 -5.57
CA LYS A 34 -11.10 7.86 -6.03
C LYS A 34 -9.83 7.01 -5.98
N PHE A 35 -8.67 7.61 -6.17
CA PHE A 35 -7.41 6.87 -6.10
C PHE A 35 -7.04 6.45 -4.68
N ILE A 36 -7.53 7.13 -3.63
CA ILE A 36 -7.41 6.65 -2.25
C ILE A 36 -8.30 5.42 -2.04
N GLU A 37 -9.51 5.39 -2.60
CA GLU A 37 -10.38 4.21 -2.57
C GLU A 37 -9.75 3.01 -3.30
N ASN A 38 -9.08 3.25 -4.43
CA ASN A 38 -8.32 2.23 -5.15
C ASN A 38 -7.16 1.68 -4.29
N ALA A 39 -6.39 2.57 -3.63
CA ALA A 39 -5.32 2.17 -2.74
C ALA A 39 -5.84 1.30 -1.58
N TYR A 40 -7.00 1.66 -1.00
CA TYR A 40 -7.68 0.87 0.03
C TYR A 40 -8.10 -0.51 -0.46
N SER A 41 -8.65 -0.60 -1.67
CA SER A 41 -9.01 -1.88 -2.29
C SER A 41 -7.80 -2.81 -2.47
N SER A 42 -6.68 -2.29 -2.98
CA SER A 42 -5.43 -3.05 -3.08
C SER A 42 -4.87 -3.42 -1.71
N CYS A 43 -4.94 -2.51 -0.72
CA CYS A 43 -4.52 -2.79 0.65
C CYS A 43 -5.34 -3.92 1.31
N SER A 44 -6.63 -4.00 1.00
CA SER A 44 -7.50 -5.10 1.47
C SER A 44 -7.03 -6.45 0.92
N LYS A 45 -6.53 -6.50 -0.32
CA LYS A 45 -5.90 -7.72 -0.87
C LYS A 45 -4.66 -8.12 -0.06
N LEU A 46 -3.84 -7.15 0.35
CA LEU A 46 -2.62 -7.39 1.14
C LEU A 46 -2.93 -8.02 2.52
N LEU A 47 -4.04 -7.62 3.15
CA LEU A 47 -4.49 -8.18 4.42
C LEU A 47 -4.92 -9.65 4.31
N ASN A 48 -5.56 -10.01 3.18
CA ASN A 48 -6.10 -11.35 2.95
C ASN A 48 -5.04 -12.39 2.53
N ILE A 49 -3.76 -12.03 2.48
CA ILE A 49 -2.67 -12.99 2.21
C ILE A 49 -2.32 -13.69 3.51
N ILE A 50 -2.65 -14.99 3.58
CA ILE A 50 -2.62 -15.82 4.80
C ILE A 50 -1.24 -16.45 5.03
N HIS A 51 -0.43 -16.61 3.98
CA HIS A 51 0.74 -17.50 4.02
C HIS A 51 2.08 -16.78 4.18
N ILE A 52 2.12 -15.46 4.03
CA ILE A 52 3.33 -14.68 4.32
C ILE A 52 3.38 -14.35 5.79
N ASP A 53 4.38 -14.90 6.46
CA ASP A 53 4.58 -14.73 7.88
C ASP A 53 4.71 -13.24 8.24
N SER A 54 4.08 -12.84 9.34
CA SER A 54 3.96 -11.42 9.73
C SER A 54 5.30 -10.72 9.95
N HIS A 55 6.35 -11.50 10.26
CA HIS A 55 7.73 -11.04 10.37
C HIS A 55 8.36 -10.66 9.02
N GLU A 56 7.88 -11.22 7.91
CA GLU A 56 8.42 -10.96 6.57
C GLU A 56 7.91 -9.65 5.96
N LEU A 57 6.87 -9.08 6.55
CA LEU A 57 6.18 -7.88 6.12
C LEU A 57 6.21 -6.81 7.22
N ALA A 58 7.41 -6.57 7.78
CA ALA A 58 7.63 -5.50 8.74
C ALA A 58 7.10 -4.16 8.20
N GLY A 59 6.21 -3.52 8.96
CA GLY A 59 5.53 -2.29 8.53
C GLY A 59 4.18 -2.49 7.83
N LYS A 60 3.73 -3.72 7.56
CA LYS A 60 2.41 -4.01 6.95
C LYS A 60 1.25 -3.39 7.73
N MET A 61 1.18 -3.60 9.04
CA MET A 61 0.07 -3.06 9.84
C MET A 61 0.07 -1.54 9.89
N ASP A 62 1.24 -0.91 9.82
CA ASP A 62 1.36 0.54 9.76
C ASP A 62 0.89 1.06 8.39
N LEU A 63 1.32 0.43 7.29
CA LEU A 63 0.84 0.75 5.94
C LEU A 63 -0.69 0.65 5.85
N VAL A 64 -1.25 -0.45 6.35
CA VAL A 64 -2.69 -0.70 6.39
C VAL A 64 -3.41 0.41 7.15
N LYS A 65 -3.02 0.68 8.40
CA LYS A 65 -3.66 1.71 9.23
C LYS A 65 -3.62 3.09 8.59
N ASN A 66 -2.53 3.43 7.90
CA ASN A 66 -2.44 4.70 7.19
C ASN A 66 -3.44 4.78 6.03
N ILE A 67 -3.55 3.72 5.23
CA ILE A 67 -4.50 3.67 4.10
C ILE A 67 -5.95 3.66 4.59
N GLU A 68 -6.26 2.87 5.62
CA GLU A 68 -7.58 2.85 6.26
C GLU A 68 -7.96 4.24 6.78
N SER A 69 -7.06 4.89 7.50
CA SER A 69 -7.27 6.25 8.01
C SER A 69 -7.52 7.26 6.90
N MET A 70 -6.78 7.18 5.77
CA MET A 70 -7.01 8.04 4.61
C MET A 70 -8.38 7.77 3.98
N TYR A 71 -8.73 6.50 3.77
CA TYR A 71 -10.01 6.10 3.19
C TYR A 71 -11.19 6.57 4.04
N ASP A 72 -11.11 6.36 5.35
CA ASP A 72 -12.13 6.81 6.29
C ASP A 72 -12.33 8.32 6.19
N LYS A 73 -11.26 9.12 6.22
CA LYS A 73 -11.35 10.58 6.06
C LYS A 73 -12.08 10.96 4.76
N VAL A 74 -11.73 10.33 3.64
CA VAL A 74 -12.37 10.56 2.33
C VAL A 74 -13.86 10.25 2.37
N ARG A 75 -14.24 9.11 2.96
CA ARG A 75 -15.63 8.67 3.07
C ARG A 75 -16.44 9.55 4.00
N TYR A 76 -15.90 9.93 5.15
CA TYR A 76 -16.57 10.79 6.14
C TYR A 76 -16.77 12.22 5.63
N GLN A 77 -15.77 12.79 4.94
CA GLN A 77 -15.86 14.17 4.44
C GLN A 77 -16.59 14.29 3.10
N LYS A 78 -16.97 13.17 2.46
CA LYS A 78 -17.64 13.15 1.14
C LYS A 78 -16.93 14.00 0.08
N ASN A 79 -15.60 13.94 0.06
CA ASN A 79 -14.72 14.74 -0.82
C ASN A 79 -14.79 16.26 -0.60
N ASN A 80 -15.41 16.74 0.48
CA ASN A 80 -15.48 18.16 0.82
C ASN A 80 -14.40 18.54 1.83
N PHE A 81 -13.14 18.48 1.40
CA PHE A 81 -11.99 18.83 2.22
C PHE A 81 -11.72 20.33 2.15
N ASP A 82 -11.50 20.95 3.31
CA ASP A 82 -10.83 22.25 3.35
C ASP A 82 -9.33 22.10 3.03
N LEU A 83 -8.66 23.24 2.79
CA LEU A 83 -7.26 23.27 2.37
C LEU A 83 -6.32 22.59 3.39
N GLU A 84 -6.61 22.75 4.68
CA GLU A 84 -5.80 22.18 5.76
C GLU A 84 -5.91 20.66 5.79
N ASN A 85 -7.15 20.13 5.79
CA ASN A 85 -7.39 18.69 5.80
C ASN A 85 -6.90 18.02 4.51
N HIS A 86 -7.04 18.69 3.36
CA HIS A 86 -6.45 18.21 2.11
C HIS A 86 -4.91 18.15 2.22
N GLY A 87 -4.27 19.20 2.74
CA GLY A 87 -2.81 19.22 2.96
C GLY A 87 -2.32 18.10 3.88
N LEU A 88 -3.04 17.82 4.98
CA LEU A 88 -2.74 16.68 5.87
C LEU A 88 -2.91 15.33 5.16
N LEU A 89 -3.91 15.20 4.30
CA LEU A 89 -4.15 13.97 3.52
C LEU A 89 -3.03 13.74 2.50
N VAL A 90 -2.56 14.81 1.84
CA VAL A 90 -1.40 14.78 0.93
C VAL A 90 -0.14 14.33 1.67
N GLN A 91 0.15 14.90 2.85
CA GLN A 91 1.30 14.47 3.67
C GLN A 91 1.20 13.00 4.06
N GLN A 92 0.01 12.54 4.44
CA GLN A 92 -0.24 11.13 4.78
C GLN A 92 -0.05 10.22 3.55
N ALA A 93 -0.47 10.66 2.35
CA ALA A 93 -0.26 9.93 1.11
C ALA A 93 1.23 9.76 0.80
N VAL A 94 2.02 10.84 0.90
CA VAL A 94 3.48 10.82 0.70
C VAL A 94 4.16 9.86 1.67
N TYR A 95 3.82 9.95 2.97
CA TYR A 95 4.33 9.03 3.99
C TYR A 95 4.02 7.57 3.64
N THR A 96 2.77 7.29 3.28
CA THR A 96 2.28 5.95 2.94
C THR A 96 3.00 5.37 1.72
N ILE A 97 3.23 6.20 0.68
CA ILE A 97 4.05 5.83 -0.49
C ILE A 97 5.46 5.45 -0.06
N THR A 98 6.10 6.24 0.82
CA THR A 98 7.46 5.93 1.31
C THR A 98 7.49 4.57 2.02
N ARG A 99 6.50 4.28 2.88
CA ARG A 99 6.41 2.99 3.60
C ARG A 99 6.22 1.82 2.64
N ALA A 100 5.32 1.95 1.67
CA ALA A 100 5.10 0.91 0.65
C ALA A 100 6.36 0.66 -0.20
N ASN A 101 7.11 1.72 -0.56
CA ASN A 101 8.36 1.60 -1.30
C ASN A 101 9.44 0.86 -0.52
N ILE A 102 9.63 1.18 0.77
CA ILE A 102 10.59 0.47 1.64
C ILE A 102 10.27 -1.04 1.67
N MET A 103 8.99 -1.38 1.81
CA MET A 103 8.53 -2.78 1.81
C MET A 103 8.77 -3.45 0.45
N ALA A 104 8.43 -2.77 -0.65
CA ALA A 104 8.61 -3.30 -2.01
C ALA A 104 10.08 -3.60 -2.31
N VAL A 105 10.99 -2.69 -1.96
CA VAL A 105 12.44 -2.88 -2.13
C VAL A 105 12.93 -4.06 -1.28
N GLY A 106 12.47 -4.19 -0.04
CA GLY A 106 12.81 -5.32 0.82
C GLY A 106 12.42 -6.67 0.20
N LEU A 107 11.21 -6.75 -0.37
CA LEU A 107 10.72 -7.94 -1.07
C LEU A 107 11.50 -8.22 -2.36
N GLU A 108 11.84 -7.20 -3.14
CA GLU A 108 12.66 -7.37 -4.34
C GLU A 108 14.03 -7.98 -4.02
N PHE A 109 14.67 -7.54 -2.93
CA PHE A 109 15.93 -8.15 -2.48
C PHE A 109 15.76 -9.60 -2.03
N LYS A 110 14.63 -9.95 -1.41
CA LYS A 110 14.33 -11.33 -1.01
C LYS A 110 14.10 -12.21 -2.23
N ILE A 111 13.23 -11.79 -3.15
CA ILE A 111 12.93 -12.49 -4.41
C ILE A 111 14.20 -12.75 -5.22
N LYS A 112 15.10 -11.76 -5.32
CA LYS A 112 16.40 -11.92 -6.00
C LYS A 112 17.28 -12.98 -5.34
N ARG A 113 17.29 -13.03 -4.00
CA ARG A 113 18.05 -14.02 -3.23
C ARG A 113 17.47 -15.43 -3.32
N THR A 114 16.15 -15.59 -3.44
CA THR A 114 15.52 -16.91 -3.61
C THR A 114 15.78 -17.51 -4.99
N LYS A 115 16.04 -16.67 -6.01
CA LYS A 115 16.31 -17.11 -7.39
C LYS A 115 17.79 -17.42 -7.69
N GLY A 116 18.72 -17.03 -6.82
CA GLY A 116 20.17 -17.16 -7.01
C GLY A 116 20.77 -18.17 -6.04
#